data_AF-Q7BTT0-F1
#
_entry.id   AF-Q7BTT0-F1
#
_cell.length_a   1.000
_cell.length_b   1.000
_cell.length_c   1.000
_cell.angle_alpha   90.00
_cell.angle_beta   90.00
_cell.angle_gamma   90.00
#
_symmetry.space_group_name_H-M   'P 1'
#
loop_
_entity.id
_entity.type
_entity.pdbx_description
1 polymer ?
#
loop_
_entity_poly.entity_id
_entity_poly.type
_entity_poly.pdbx_seq_one_letter_code
_entity_poly.pdbx_strand_id
1 'polypeptide(L)' 'MAEDTLRELIAARFAVGKPVIHIHANWNDALLLRVLKEAIHQAKGPPFVVVPPHLNEHEKEND' A
#
# COMPACT_ATOMS: atom_id res chain seq x y z
N MET A 1 -19.95 -2.51 -3.88
CA MET A 1 -19.31 -2.90 -5.17
C MET A 1 -17.81 -2.61 -5.15
N ALA A 2 -17.33 -1.35 -5.16
CA ALA A 2 -15.87 -1.08 -5.21
C ALA A 2 -15.13 -1.20 -3.86
N GLU A 3 -15.84 -1.10 -2.74
CA GLU A 3 -15.27 -1.15 -1.39
C GLU A 3 -14.92 -2.57 -0.94
N ASP A 4 -15.82 -3.52 -1.23
CA ASP A 4 -15.66 -4.94 -0.92
C ASP A 4 -14.42 -5.51 -1.62
N THR A 5 -14.18 -5.09 -2.87
CA THR A 5 -13.02 -5.53 -3.66
C THR A 5 -11.69 -5.06 -3.07
N LEU A 6 -11.62 -3.84 -2.52
CA LEU A 6 -10.37 -3.32 -1.92
C LEU A 6 -10.02 -4.08 -0.64
N ARG A 7 -11.04 -4.30 0.21
CA ARG A 7 -10.90 -5.03 1.46
C ARG A 7 -10.39 -6.45 1.22
N GLU A 8 -11.00 -7.15 0.26
CA GLU A 8 -10.61 -8.52 -0.12
C GLU A 8 -9.18 -8.59 -0.69
N LEU A 9 -8.79 -7.62 -1.52
CA LEU A 9 -7.43 -7.54 -2.08
C LEU A 9 -6.36 -7.38 -1.00
N ILE A 10 -6.60 -6.51 -0.01
CA ILE A 10 -5.67 -6.28 1.10
C ILE A 10 -5.60 -7.52 1.98
N ALA A 11 -6.75 -8.11 2.33
CA ALA A 11 -6.82 -9.33 3.14
C ALA A 11 -6.07 -10.50 2.47
N ALA A 12 -6.27 -10.70 1.17
CA ALA A 12 -5.58 -11.75 0.40
C ALA A 12 -4.05 -11.56 0.39
N ARG A 13 -3.57 -10.32 0.24
CA ARG A 13 -2.12 -10.00 0.32
C ARG A 13 -1.53 -10.27 1.70
N PHE A 14 -2.28 -9.96 2.75
CA PHE A 14 -1.81 -10.14 4.13
C PHE A 14 -1.80 -11.63 4.50
N ALA A 15 -2.78 -12.41 4.05
CA ALA A 15 -2.86 -13.86 4.27
C ALA A 15 -1.65 -14.62 3.68
N VAL A 16 -1.05 -14.14 2.59
CA VAL A 16 0.14 -14.75 1.98
C VAL A 16 1.46 -14.28 2.61
N GLY A 17 1.42 -13.59 3.75
CA GLY A 17 2.62 -13.13 4.46
C GLY A 17 3.36 -11.98 3.77
N LYS A 18 2.70 -11.27 2.84
CA LYS A 18 3.27 -10.12 2.13
C LYS A 18 2.48 -8.84 2.45
N PRO A 19 2.56 -8.34 3.70
CA PRO A 19 1.86 -7.12 4.09
C PRO A 19 2.62 -5.89 3.59
N VAL A 20 2.78 -5.75 2.27
CA VAL A 20 3.46 -4.63 1.62
C VAL A 20 2.48 -3.90 0.71
N ILE A 21 2.35 -2.59 0.92
CA ILE A 21 1.48 -1.70 0.16
C ILE A 21 2.36 -0.74 -0.62
N HIS A 22 2.23 -0.77 -1.95
CA HIS A 22 2.94 0.16 -2.82
C HIS A 22 2.00 1.32 -3.13
N ILE A 23 2.43 2.53 -2.80
CA ILE A 23 1.72 3.75 -3.17
C ILE A 23 2.15 4.11 -4.59
N HIS A 24 1.18 4.38 -5.46
CA HIS A 24 1.46 4.84 -6.81
C HIS A 24 1.34 6.37 -6.88
N ALA A 25 2.14 7.00 -7.74
CA ALA A 25 2.19 8.46 -7.88
C ALA A 25 0.87 9.10 -8.34
N ASN A 26 -0.05 8.29 -8.90
CA ASN A 26 -1.37 8.73 -9.34
C ASN A 26 -2.46 8.59 -8.26
N TRP A 27 -2.11 8.17 -7.04
CA TRP A 27 -3.06 8.08 -5.94
C TRP A 27 -3.25 9.45 -5.29
N ASN A 28 -4.51 9.83 -5.06
CA ASN A 28 -4.82 11.00 -4.26
C ASN A 28 -4.89 10.65 -2.77
N ASP A 29 -4.84 11.66 -1.92
CA ASP A 29 -4.83 11.51 -0.45
C ASP A 29 -6.04 10.72 0.07
N ALA A 30 -7.21 10.89 -0.54
CA ALA A 30 -8.42 10.21 -0.14
C ALA A 30 -8.32 8.68 -0.37
N LEU A 31 -7.80 8.27 -1.54
CA LEU A 31 -7.54 6.87 -1.85
C LEU A 31 -6.47 6.29 -0.91
N LEU A 32 -5.40 7.06 -0.67
CA LEU A 32 -4.30 6.66 0.21
C LEU A 32 -4.79 6.39 1.64
N LEU A 33 -5.54 7.34 2.21
CA LEU A 33 -6.15 7.22 3.54
C LEU A 33 -7.08 6.01 3.64
N ARG A 34 -7.85 5.73 2.58
CA ARG A 34 -8.76 4.57 2.55
C ARG A 34 -7.98 3.25 2.58
N VAL A 35 -6.95 3.12 1.74
CA VAL A 35 -6.10 1.92 1.68
C VAL A 35 -5.40 1.69 3.02
N LEU A 36 -4.85 2.74 3.63
CA LEU A 36 -4.17 2.63 4.93
C LEU A 36 -5.11 2.22 6.06
N LYS A 37 -6.32 2.78 6.12
CA LYS A 37 -7.32 2.38 7.13
C LYS A 37 -7.69 0.90 7.02
N GLU A 38 -7.92 0.43 5.80
CA GLU A 38 -8.22 -0.99 5.56
C GLU A 38 -7.01 -1.88 5.88
N ALA A 39 -5.80 -1.46 5.54
CA ALA A 39 -4.57 -2.17 5.90
C ALA A 39 -4.41 -2.34 7.42
N ILE A 40 -4.62 -1.26 8.19
CA ILE A 40 -4.59 -1.30 9.66
C ILE A 40 -5.66 -2.24 10.20
N HIS A 41 -6.87 -2.19 9.65
CA HIS A 41 -7.97 -3.06 10.06
C HIS A 41 -7.68 -4.55 9.78
N GLN A 42 -7.08 -4.85 8.62
CA GLN A 42 -6.74 -6.22 8.21
C GLN A 42 -5.48 -6.76 8.88
N ALA A 43 -4.53 -5.89 9.23
CA ALA A 43 -3.28 -6.25 9.90
C ALA A 43 -3.54 -7.04 11.19
N LYS A 44 -4.56 -6.66 11.98
CA LYS A 44 -4.90 -7.27 13.29
C LYS A 44 -3.69 -7.45 14.23
N GLY A 45 -2.71 -6.56 14.16
CA GLY A 45 -1.51 -6.59 15.02
C GLY A 45 -0.19 -6.62 14.25
N PRO A 46 0.06 -7.63 13.38
CA PRO A 46 1.25 -7.69 12.53
C PRO A 46 1.61 -6.38 11.82
N PRO A 47 2.89 -5.98 11.80
CA PRO A 47 3.32 -4.81 11.06
C PRO A 47 3.16 -5.03 9.55
N PHE A 48 2.89 -3.94 8.83
CA PHE A 48 2.89 -3.90 7.38
C PHE A 48 3.80 -2.77 6.89
N VAL A 49 4.36 -2.94 5.69
CA VAL A 49 5.27 -1.99 5.08
C VAL A 49 4.53 -1.17 4.03
N VAL A 50 4.77 0.13 4.03
CA VAL A 50 4.26 1.04 3.00
C VAL A 50 5.47 1.53 2.20
N VAL A 51 5.46 1.26 0.91
CA VAL A 51 6.49 1.70 -0.04
C VAL A 51 5.93 2.94 -0.75
N PRO A 52 6.53 4.13 -0.56
CA PRO A 52 6.12 5.32 -1.30
C PRO A 52 6.35 5.13 -2.81
N PRO A 53 5.72 5.93 -3.67
CA PRO A 53 6.03 5.88 -5.08
C PRO A 53 7.51 6.19 -5.27
N HIS A 54 8.18 5.46 -6.16
CA HIS A 54 9.48 5.87 -6.66
C HIS A 54 9.27 7.22 -7.37
N LEU A 55 9.51 8.31 -6.64
CA LEU A 55 10.01 9.51 -7.28
C LEU A 55 11.32 9.05 -7.90
N ASN A 56 11.50 9.25 -9.20
CA ASN A 56 12.78 8.98 -9.83
C ASN A 56 13.83 9.81 -9.10
N GLU A 57 14.48 9.22 -8.10
CA GLU A 57 15.68 9.79 -7.50
C GLU A 57 16.69 9.79 -8.63
N HIS A 58 17.11 10.99 -9.01
CA HIS A 58 18.25 11.25 -9.86
C HIS A 58 19.52 10.70 -9.18
N GLU A 59 19.67 9.37 -9.09
CA GLU A 59 20.94 8.71 -8.86
C GLU A 59 21.50 8.28 -10.23
N LYS A 60 22.01 9.28 -10.93
CA LYS A 60 23.26 9.15 -11.68
C LYS A 60 24.17 10.31 -11.28
N GLU A 61 24.48 10.36 -10.00
CA GLU A 61 25.76 10.90 -9.55
C GLU A 61 26.78 9.75 -9.69
N ASN A 62 27.90 10.02 -10.37
CA ASN A 62 28.94 9.11 -10.87
C ASN A 62 28.71 8.53 -12.28
N ASP A 63 29.07 9.33 -13.29
CA ASP A 63 30.04 8.91 -14.32
C ASP A 63 30.88 10.14 -14.74
#